data_AF-A0A3S3QTJ5-F1
#
_entry.id   AF-A0A3S3QTJ5-F1
#
_cell.length_a   1.000
_cell.length_b   1.000
_cell.length_c   1.000
_cell.angle_alpha   90.00
_cell.angle_beta   90.00
_cell.angle_gamma   90.00
#
_symmetry.space_group_name_H-M   'P 1'
#
loop_
_entity.id
_entity.type
_entity.pdbx_description
1 polymer ?
#
loop_
_entity_poly.entity_id
_entity_poly.type
_entity_poly.pdbx_seq_one_letter_code
_entity_poly.pdbx_strand_id
1 'polypeptide(L)' 'MPKVVLREIVRQHAEMAAFLWTVYDRHLLHPDENPDMDEERLERLVERLDAHLDGLRIAGEAGREIA' A
#
# COMPACT_ATOMS: atom_id res chain seq x y z
N MET A 1 12.12 -18.83 -18.11
CA MET A 1 11.52 -17.74 -18.93
C MET A 1 11.91 -16.41 -18.31
N PRO A 2 12.20 -15.35 -19.08
CA PRO A 2 12.43 -14.03 -18.50
C PRO A 2 11.16 -13.55 -17.79
N LYS A 3 11.30 -12.95 -16.60
CA LYS A 3 10.19 -12.36 -15.85
C LYS A 3 9.69 -11.14 -16.62
N VAL A 4 8.44 -11.15 -17.05
CA VAL A 4 7.79 -9.97 -17.63
C VAL A 4 7.29 -9.10 -16.49
N VAL A 5 7.75 -7.85 -16.42
CA VAL A 5 7.27 -6.86 -15.45
C VAL A 5 6.30 -5.91 -16.14
N LEU A 6 5.07 -5.86 -15.65
CA LEU A 6 4.05 -4.92 -16.11
C LEU A 6 4.21 -3.60 -15.33
N ARG A 7 5.04 -2.68 -15.84
CA ARG A 7 5.40 -1.43 -15.13
C ARG A 7 4.19 -0.62 -14.66
N GLU A 8 3.13 -0.60 -15.45
CA GLU A 8 1.89 0.09 -15.10
C GLU A 8 1.20 -0.51 -13.86
N ILE A 9 1.21 -1.84 -13.74
CA ILE A 9 0.67 -2.53 -12.56
C ILE A 9 1.55 -2.25 -11.33
N VAL A 10 2.88 -2.28 -11.49
CA VAL A 10 3.81 -1.95 -10.40
C VAL A 10 3.59 -0.50 -9.92
N ARG A 11 3.36 0.44 -10.84
CA ARG A 11 2.99 1.82 -10.51
C ARG A 11 1.70 1.91 -9.71
N GLN A 12 0.67 1.14 -10.07
CA GLN A 12 -0.57 1.08 -9.30
C GLN A 12 -0.34 0.55 -7.87
N HIS A 13 0.57 -0.41 -7.66
CA HIS A 13 0.96 -0.82 -6.31
C HIS A 13 1.59 0.33 -5.50
N ALA A 14 2.48 1.12 -6.11
CA ALA A 14 3.09 2.28 -5.43
C ALA A 14 2.06 3.35 -5.09
N GLU A 15 1.19 3.70 -6.03
CA GLU A 15 0.13 4.68 -5.84
C GLU A 15 -0.86 4.24 -4.74
N MET A 16 -1.26 2.97 -4.74
CA MET A 16 -2.14 2.43 -3.70
C MET A 16 -1.47 2.34 -2.33
N ALA A 17 -0.20 1.95 -2.26
CA ALA A 17 0.55 1.96 -1.00
C ALA A 17 0.65 3.37 -0.41
N ALA A 18 0.97 4.38 -1.23
CA ALA A 18 1.03 5.78 -0.79
C ALA A 18 -0.33 6.31 -0.31
N PHE A 19 -1.41 5.97 -1.03
CA PHE A 19 -2.77 6.32 -0.63
C PHE A 19 -3.15 5.69 0.72
N LEU A 20 -2.96 4.38 0.87
CA LEU A 20 -3.28 3.65 2.09
C LEU A 20 -2.45 4.12 3.28
N TRP A 21 -1.17 4.43 3.07
CA TRP A 21 -0.31 5.04 4.10
C TRP A 21 -0.89 6.36 4.60
N THR A 22 -1.38 7.21 3.70
CA THR A 22 -1.98 8.50 4.08
C THR A 22 -3.24 8.31 4.93
N VAL A 23 -4.06 7.30 4.64
CA VAL A 23 -5.24 6.97 5.45
C VAL A 23 -4.83 6.44 6.83
N TYR A 24 -3.83 5.55 6.88
CA TYR A 24 -3.27 5.03 8.13
C TYR A 24 -2.75 6.15 9.03
N ASP A 25 -1.86 6.99 8.49
CA ASP A 25 -1.23 8.10 9.21
C ASP A 25 -2.28 9.10 9.73
N ARG A 26 -3.24 9.47 8.89
CA ARG A 26 -4.34 10.36 9.27
C ARG A 26 -5.16 9.79 10.42
N HIS A 27 -5.50 8.50 10.38
CA HIS A 27 -6.28 7.85 11.44
C HIS A 27 -5.49 7.79 12.76
N LEU A 28 -4.19 7.52 12.74
CA LEU A 28 -3.36 7.53 13.95
C LEU A 28 -3.26 8.93 14.59
N LEU A 29 -3.18 9.98 13.78
CA LEU A 29 -3.11 11.36 14.26
C LEU A 29 -4.47 11.89 14.74
N HIS A 30 -5.56 11.38 14.16
CA HIS A 30 -6.93 11.85 14.41
C HIS A 30 -7.93 10.70 14.53
N PRO A 31 -7.81 9.84 15.57
CA PRO A 31 -8.64 8.64 15.69
C PRO A 31 -10.14 8.98 15.83
N ASP A 32 -10.47 10.11 16.45
CA ASP A 32 -11.85 10.54 16.69
C ASP A 32 -12.58 11.04 15.42
N GLU A 33 -11.87 11.33 14.33
CA GLU A 33 -12.49 11.82 13.07
C GLU A 33 -13.21 10.71 12.29
N ASN A 34 -12.86 9.44 12.55
CA ASN A 34 -13.46 8.29 11.89
C ASN A 34 -13.79 7.20 12.91
N PRO A 35 -14.90 7.33 13.65
CA PRO A 35 -15.29 6.36 14.66
C PRO A 35 -15.66 4.99 14.08
N ASP A 36 -15.92 4.92 12.76
CA ASP A 36 -16.15 3.66 12.07
C ASP A 36 -14.86 2.88 11.82
N MET A 37 -13.67 3.48 11.98
CA MET A 37 -12.39 2.79 11.86
C MET A 37 -12.05 2.07 13.17
N ASP A 38 -12.70 0.92 13.38
CA ASP A 38 -12.36 -0.02 14.46
C ASP A 38 -11.03 -0.76 14.20
N GLU A 39 -10.57 -1.50 15.22
CA GLU A 39 -9.32 -2.26 15.18
C GLU A 39 -9.29 -3.27 14.01
N GLU A 40 -10.41 -3.93 13.73
CA GLU A 40 -10.54 -4.92 12.66
C GLU A 40 -10.39 -4.26 11.27
N ARG A 41 -10.91 -3.05 11.09
CA ARG A 41 -10.75 -2.27 9.86
C ARG A 41 -9.33 -1.73 9.71
N LEU A 42 -8.72 -1.31 10.82
CA LEU A 42 -7.32 -0.87 10.81
C LEU A 42 -6.40 -2.02 10.42
N GLU A 43 -6.61 -3.22 10.97
CA GLU A 43 -5.87 -4.43 10.61
C GLU A 43 -5.99 -4.71 9.10
N ARG A 44 -7.21 -4.76 8.56
CA ARG A 44 -7.42 -4.94 7.10
C ARG A 44 -6.78 -3.85 6.25
N LEU A 45 -6.73 -2.61 6.74
CA LEU A 45 -6.06 -1.52 6.04
C LEU A 45 -4.55 -1.76 5.98
N VAL A 46 -3.96 -2.18 7.09
CA VAL A 46 -2.53 -2.53 7.18
C VAL A 46 -2.20 -3.73 6.30
N GLU A 47 -3.04 -4.78 6.30
CA GLU A 47 -2.87 -5.95 5.42
C GLU A 47 -2.87 -5.54 3.94
N ARG A 48 -3.79 -4.66 3.53
CA ARG A 48 -3.83 -4.15 2.14
C ARG A 48 -2.61 -3.31 1.80
N LEU A 49 -2.16 -2.47 2.72
CA LEU A 49 -0.94 -1.68 2.55
C LEU A 49 0.27 -2.61 2.35
N ASP A 50 0.43 -3.61 3.21
CA ASP A 50 1.55 -4.54 3.12
C ASP A 50 1.52 -5.36 1.83
N ALA A 51 0.35 -5.81 1.38
CA ALA A 51 0.20 -6.49 0.10
C ALA A 51 0.65 -5.61 -1.09
N HIS A 52 0.39 -4.30 -1.05
CA HIS A 52 0.87 -3.40 -2.10
C HIS A 52 2.39 -3.18 -2.03
N LEU A 53 2.96 -3.04 -0.83
CA LEU A 53 4.41 -2.95 -0.63
C LEU A 53 5.13 -4.24 -1.04
N ASP A 54 4.56 -5.40 -0.75
CA ASP A 54 5.10 -6.69 -1.18
C ASP A 54 5.11 -6.82 -2.71
N GLY A 55 4.06 -6.35 -3.38
CA GLY A 55 4.03 -6.24 -4.84
C GLY A 55 5.22 -5.45 -5.41
N LEU A 56 5.60 -4.33 -4.77
CA LEU A 56 6.80 -3.57 -5.14
C LEU A 56 8.10 -4.35 -4.89
N ARG A 57 8.21 -5.04 -3.75
CA ARG A 57 9.38 -5.87 -3.41
C ARG A 57 9.57 -7.00 -4.41
N ILE A 58 8.49 -7.68 -4.80
CA ILE A 58 8.49 -8.77 -5.78
C ILE A 58 8.88 -8.28 -7.19
N ALA A 59 8.52 -7.04 -7.54
CA ALA A 59 8.91 -6.39 -8.80
C ALA A 59 10.41 -6.05 -8.88
N GLY A 60 11.13 -6.10 -7.77
CA GLY A 60 12.59 -5.94 -7.72
C GLY A 60 13.03 -4.55 -8.16
N GLU A 61 13.96 -4.48 -9.13
CA GLU A 61 14.51 -3.23 -9.64
C GLU A 61 13.43 -2.29 -10.19
N ALA A 62 12.46 -2.82 -10.94
CA ALA A 62 11.36 -2.02 -11.46
C ALA A 62 10.48 -1.42 -10.34
N GLY A 63 10.36 -2.12 -9.20
CA GLY A 63 9.67 -1.57 -8.02
C GLY A 63 10.44 -0.39 -7.41
N ARG A 64 11.77 -0.53 -7.29
CA ARG A 64 12.66 0.52 -6.75
C ARG A 64 12.84 1.74 -7.66
N GLU A 65 12.68 1.57 -8.97
CA GLU A 65 12.70 2.70 -9.90
C GLU A 65 11.43 3.56 -9.83
N ILE A 66 10.31 2.97 -9.41
CA ILE A 66 9.00 3.61 -9.40
C ILE A 66 8.70 4.29 -8.06
N ALA A 67 9.15 3.71 -6.94
CA ALA A 67 8.89 4.16 -5.57
C ALA A 67 10.18 4.56 -4.86
#